data_AF-A0A841T218-F1
#
_entry.id   AF-A0A841T218-F1
#
_cell.length_a   1.000
_cell.length_b   1.000
_cell.length_c   1.000
_cell.angle_alpha   90.00
_cell.angle_beta   90.00
_cell.angle_gamma   90.00
#
_symmetry.space_group_name_H-M   'P 1'
#
loop_
_entity.id
_entity.type
_entity.pdbx_description
1 polymer ?
#
loop_
_entity_poly.entity_id
_entity_poly.type
_entity_poly.pdbx_seq_one_letter_code
_entity_poly.pdbx_strand_id
1 'polypeptide(L)'
;MKRLLTVIMAVVMVFSLASQVNAAEGEAGTCEQTGDGSKKSPYVLCSYEDFQLLHLNPSAHFELGQDLNLSFLELIPVDSFTGVLDGNNHELLGFRGVGNGLFSRIEAGGVVKNLRIESASIIGNYQLGAIAGQNYGTIDNVEIQGTSVTGLGSIGTIAGYNNGIIRNSRTLYYVWVTTASVGGGIVGTNDVNGVIKNCSTEKASVTGDSHLGGIAGDNSGKIKESTAYGVINSSSTGPAYVGGIVGYNNLGGKIRKSEANSSINYRSNEFVGLVYGKNDGIVKQSAGYGELLPY
;
A
#
# COMPACT_ATOMS: atom_id res chain seq x y z
N MET A 1 32.48 -4.20 16.44
CA MET A 1 32.68 -4.66 15.05
C MET A 1 33.23 -6.08 14.94
N LYS A 2 34.32 -6.47 15.64
CA LYS A 2 34.85 -7.84 15.52
C LYS A 2 33.91 -8.96 15.97
N ARG A 3 33.06 -8.75 17.01
CA ARG A 3 32.13 -9.78 17.51
C ARG A 3 30.86 -9.99 16.67
N LEU A 4 30.48 -9.02 15.84
CA LEU A 4 29.32 -9.14 14.94
C LEU A 4 29.67 -9.95 13.69
N LEU A 5 30.90 -9.78 13.19
CA LEU A 5 31.41 -10.54 12.04
C LEU A 5 31.62 -12.03 12.35
N THR A 6 31.94 -12.37 13.60
CA THR A 6 32.18 -13.77 14.02
C THR A 6 30.89 -14.60 14.11
N VAL A 7 29.75 -13.96 14.41
CA VAL A 7 28.44 -14.65 14.44
C VAL A 7 27.94 -14.90 13.03
N ILE A 8 28.18 -13.98 12.09
CA ILE A 8 27.79 -14.12 10.68
C ILE A 8 28.59 -15.24 9.98
N MET A 9 29.88 -15.38 10.26
CA MET A 9 30.70 -16.47 9.70
C MET A 9 30.37 -17.86 10.30
N ALA A 10 29.89 -17.93 11.53
CA ALA A 10 29.58 -19.20 12.19
C ALA A 10 28.32 -19.88 11.62
N VAL A 11 27.36 -19.12 11.11
CA VAL A 11 26.16 -19.67 10.46
C VAL A 11 26.48 -20.25 9.07
N VAL A 12 27.46 -19.71 8.37
CA VAL A 12 27.87 -20.17 7.02
C VAL A 12 28.54 -21.55 7.05
N MET A 13 29.22 -21.94 8.14
CA MET A 13 29.92 -23.24 8.19
C MET A 13 29.00 -24.44 8.50
N VAL A 14 27.83 -24.23 9.13
CA VAL A 14 26.97 -25.35 9.57
C VAL A 14 26.13 -25.95 8.41
N PHE A 15 25.99 -25.25 7.28
CA PHE A 15 25.16 -25.72 6.16
C PHE A 15 25.90 -26.44 5.03
N SER A 16 27.23 -26.60 5.11
CA SER A 16 28.00 -27.33 4.08
C SER A 16 27.87 -28.87 4.14
N LEU A 17 26.98 -29.41 4.98
CA LEU A 17 26.88 -30.86 5.24
C LEU A 17 25.51 -31.48 4.91
N ALA A 18 24.59 -30.74 4.29
CA ALA A 18 23.30 -31.28 3.86
C ALA A 18 23.14 -31.28 2.33
N SER A 19 24.17 -31.72 1.61
CA SER A 19 23.99 -32.21 0.24
C SER A 19 24.14 -33.72 0.25
N GLN A 20 23.02 -34.45 0.25
CA GLN A 20 22.84 -35.76 -0.40
C GLN A 20 21.51 -36.38 0.05
N VAL A 21 20.44 -36.11 -0.69
CA VAL A 21 19.37 -37.11 -0.94
C VAL A 21 18.86 -36.87 -2.37
N ASN A 22 19.11 -37.84 -3.25
CA ASN A 22 18.48 -37.92 -4.57
C ASN A 22 17.00 -38.33 -4.42
N ALA A 23 16.09 -37.62 -5.08
CA ALA A 23 14.83 -38.18 -5.55
C ALA A 23 14.43 -37.47 -6.85
N ALA A 24 14.30 -38.26 -7.92
CA ALA A 24 13.82 -37.81 -9.21
C ALA A 24 12.28 -37.79 -9.20
N GLU A 25 11.70 -36.60 -9.23
CA GLU A 25 10.32 -36.30 -9.65
C GLU A 25 10.38 -35.01 -10.49
N GLY A 26 9.59 -34.92 -11.57
CA GLY A 26 9.78 -33.98 -12.69
C GLY A 26 10.03 -32.52 -12.31
N GLU A 27 11.05 -31.92 -12.94
CA GLU A 27 11.48 -30.53 -12.72
C GLU A 27 10.40 -29.52 -13.14
N ALA A 28 9.50 -29.19 -12.21
CA ALA A 28 9.21 -27.78 -12.00
C ALA A 28 10.49 -27.17 -11.42
N GLY A 29 11.28 -26.49 -12.26
CA GLY A 29 12.54 -25.89 -11.83
C GLY A 29 12.31 -25.06 -10.56
N THR A 30 13.10 -25.31 -9.53
CA THR A 30 13.09 -24.47 -8.32
C THR A 30 13.45 -23.05 -8.74
N CYS A 31 12.67 -22.06 -8.30
CA CYS A 31 12.99 -20.65 -8.53
C CYS A 31 14.38 -20.36 -7.94
N GLU A 32 15.30 -19.85 -8.76
CA GLU A 32 16.64 -19.46 -8.34
C GLU A 32 16.84 -17.95 -8.45
N GLN A 33 17.52 -17.38 -7.45
CA GLN A 33 17.94 -15.99 -7.49
C GLN A 33 18.94 -15.80 -8.64
N THR A 34 18.54 -15.05 -9.66
CA THR A 34 19.36 -14.76 -10.83
C THR A 34 19.33 -13.26 -11.17
N GLY A 35 20.13 -12.86 -12.14
CA GLY A 35 20.21 -11.48 -12.61
C GLY A 35 21.23 -10.62 -11.86
N ASP A 36 21.55 -9.48 -12.46
CA ASP A 36 22.54 -8.52 -11.96
C ASP A 36 21.92 -7.20 -11.47
N GLY A 37 20.58 -7.12 -11.45
CA GLY A 37 19.83 -5.93 -11.05
C GLY A 37 19.77 -4.87 -12.14
N SER A 38 20.34 -5.10 -13.32
CA SER A 38 20.18 -4.20 -14.46
C SER A 38 18.79 -4.35 -15.08
N LYS A 39 18.37 -3.36 -15.86
CA LYS A 39 17.12 -3.44 -16.63
C LYS A 39 17.04 -4.65 -17.56
N LYS A 40 18.18 -5.15 -18.06
CA LYS A 40 18.23 -6.30 -18.98
C LYS A 40 18.24 -7.64 -18.25
N SER A 41 18.66 -7.64 -16.99
CA SER A 41 18.80 -8.83 -16.16
C SER A 41 18.41 -8.48 -14.72
N PRO A 42 17.11 -8.23 -14.44
CA PRO A 42 16.63 -7.88 -13.11
C PRO A 42 16.99 -8.97 -12.10
N TYR A 43 17.15 -8.61 -10.83
CA TYR A 43 17.22 -9.61 -9.77
C TYR A 43 15.90 -10.37 -9.68
N VAL A 44 15.93 -11.68 -9.94
CA VAL A 44 14.80 -12.57 -9.71
C VAL A 44 14.77 -12.93 -8.22
N LEU A 45 13.68 -12.61 -7.54
CA LEU A 45 13.48 -12.85 -6.12
C LEU A 45 12.66 -14.13 -5.93
N CYS A 46 13.26 -15.14 -5.32
CA CYS A 46 12.68 -16.47 -5.17
C CYS A 46 12.48 -16.86 -3.70
N SER A 47 13.14 -16.18 -2.77
CA SER A 47 13.07 -16.46 -1.36
C SER A 47 12.94 -15.18 -0.55
N TYR A 48 12.66 -15.32 0.73
CA TYR A 48 12.64 -14.17 1.61
C TYR A 48 14.04 -13.64 1.90
N GLU A 49 15.07 -14.49 1.81
CA GLU A 49 16.47 -14.08 1.88
C GLU A 49 16.84 -13.14 0.72
N ASP A 50 16.36 -13.44 -0.49
CA ASP A 50 16.60 -12.60 -1.67
C ASP A 50 15.99 -11.20 -1.51
N PHE A 51 14.94 -11.09 -0.70
CA PHE A 51 14.27 -9.81 -0.44
C PHE A 51 15.21 -8.77 0.19
N GLN A 52 16.30 -9.19 0.84
CA GLN A 52 17.35 -8.31 1.34
C GLN A 52 18.08 -7.54 0.23
N LEU A 53 18.04 -8.02 -1.02
CA LEU A 53 18.63 -7.33 -2.17
C LEU A 53 17.96 -5.98 -2.42
N LEU A 54 16.69 -5.80 -2.05
CA LEU A 54 16.01 -4.50 -2.13
C LEU A 54 16.69 -3.44 -1.25
N HIS A 55 17.16 -3.82 -0.05
CA HIS A 55 17.90 -2.92 0.84
C HIS A 55 19.33 -2.66 0.35
N LEU A 56 19.97 -3.69 -0.21
CA LEU A 56 21.35 -3.58 -0.69
C LEU A 56 21.46 -2.79 -2.00
N ASN A 57 20.45 -2.87 -2.87
CA ASN A 57 20.47 -2.32 -4.22
C ASN A 57 19.16 -1.56 -4.56
N PRO A 58 18.76 -0.53 -3.80
CA PRO A 58 17.44 0.11 -3.94
C PRO A 58 17.17 0.84 -5.27
N SER A 59 18.19 0.95 -6.13
CA SER A 59 18.09 1.52 -7.48
C SER A 59 18.07 0.47 -8.58
N ALA A 60 18.17 -0.82 -8.25
CA ALA A 60 18.18 -1.92 -9.21
C ALA A 60 16.76 -2.27 -9.71
N HIS A 61 16.72 -3.18 -10.68
CA HIS A 61 15.51 -3.81 -11.17
C HIS A 61 15.34 -5.18 -10.52
N PHE A 62 14.12 -5.47 -10.09
CA PHE A 62 13.73 -6.68 -9.39
C PHE A 62 12.46 -7.24 -10.02
N GLU A 63 12.38 -8.56 -10.07
CA GLU A 63 11.14 -9.26 -10.38
C GLU A 63 10.92 -10.42 -9.41
N LEU A 64 9.66 -10.68 -9.03
CA LEU A 64 9.35 -11.91 -8.30
C LEU A 64 9.36 -13.08 -9.28
N GLY A 65 10.07 -14.15 -8.92
CA GLY A 65 10.05 -15.41 -9.68
C GLY A 65 9.01 -16.41 -9.19
N GLN A 66 8.46 -16.20 -7.99
CA GLN A 66 7.36 -16.97 -7.41
C GLN A 66 6.66 -16.19 -6.29
N ASP A 67 5.55 -16.72 -5.79
CA ASP A 67 4.90 -16.19 -4.59
C ASP A 67 5.80 -16.41 -3.37
N LEU A 68 5.93 -15.39 -2.52
CA LEU A 68 6.79 -15.40 -1.34
C LEU A 68 5.97 -15.35 -0.06
N ASN A 69 6.10 -16.39 0.76
CA ASN A 69 5.54 -16.38 2.11
C ASN A 69 6.49 -15.68 3.08
N LEU A 70 6.07 -14.52 3.55
CA LEU A 70 6.80 -13.64 4.46
C LEU A 70 6.13 -13.57 5.84
N SER A 71 5.21 -14.49 6.17
CA SER A 71 4.37 -14.44 7.39
C SER A 71 5.16 -14.44 8.71
N PHE A 72 6.41 -14.88 8.66
CA PHE A 72 7.31 -14.98 9.82
C PHE A 72 8.24 -13.76 9.93
N LEU A 73 8.11 -12.79 9.03
CA LEU A 73 9.05 -11.68 8.92
C LEU A 73 8.46 -10.38 9.41
N GLU A 74 9.26 -9.73 10.24
CA GLU A 74 9.17 -8.30 10.48
C GLU A 74 10.03 -7.58 9.44
N LEU A 75 9.38 -6.91 8.48
CA LEU A 75 10.05 -6.12 7.46
C LEU A 75 10.38 -4.74 7.99
N ILE A 76 11.66 -4.40 7.88
CA ILE A 76 12.12 -3.03 7.93
C ILE A 76 11.93 -2.46 6.52
N PRO A 77 11.22 -1.33 6.36
CA PRO A 77 10.98 -0.74 5.06
C PRO A 77 12.30 -0.36 4.39
N VAL A 78 12.37 -0.46 3.07
CA VAL A 78 13.46 0.12 2.29
C VAL A 78 13.30 1.64 2.32
N ASP A 79 14.31 2.35 2.83
CA ASP A 79 14.19 3.78 3.15
C ASP A 79 13.85 4.65 1.93
N SER A 80 14.56 4.44 0.83
CA SER A 80 14.41 5.22 -0.40
C SER A 80 14.61 4.32 -1.61
N PHE A 81 13.57 4.16 -2.42
CA PHE A 81 13.58 3.27 -3.58
C PHE A 81 13.43 4.05 -4.89
N THR A 82 14.43 3.92 -5.77
CA THR A 82 14.44 4.53 -7.12
C THR A 82 14.39 3.47 -8.23
N GLY A 83 14.46 2.19 -7.86
CA GLY A 83 14.49 1.05 -8.76
C GLY A 83 13.12 0.64 -9.30
N VAL A 84 13.04 -0.61 -9.77
CA VAL A 84 11.79 -1.23 -10.23
C VAL A 84 11.56 -2.53 -9.49
N LEU A 85 10.41 -2.67 -8.83
CA LEU A 85 9.92 -3.96 -8.33
C LEU A 85 8.72 -4.40 -9.19
N ASP A 86 8.94 -5.41 -10.03
CA ASP A 86 7.87 -6.07 -10.78
C ASP A 86 7.44 -7.33 -10.04
N GLY A 87 6.23 -7.34 -9.49
CA GLY A 87 5.68 -8.53 -8.88
C GLY A 87 5.46 -9.66 -9.88
N ASN A 88 5.46 -9.40 -11.19
CA ASN A 88 5.21 -10.40 -12.23
C ASN A 88 3.90 -11.21 -11.98
N ASN A 89 2.92 -10.56 -11.34
CA ASN A 89 1.65 -11.11 -10.85
C ASN A 89 1.75 -12.15 -9.71
N HIS A 90 2.90 -12.24 -9.06
CA HIS A 90 3.12 -12.99 -7.84
C HIS A 90 2.73 -12.22 -6.59
N GLU A 91 2.65 -12.97 -5.49
CA GLU A 91 2.18 -12.51 -4.20
C GLU A 91 3.28 -12.43 -3.13
N LEU A 92 3.15 -11.43 -2.25
CA LEU A 92 3.81 -11.39 -0.95
C LEU A 92 2.79 -11.65 0.15
N LEU A 93 2.97 -12.75 0.88
CA LEU A 93 2.02 -13.20 1.89
C LEU A 93 2.51 -12.91 3.31
N GLY A 94 1.69 -12.22 4.10
CA GLY A 94 1.73 -12.26 5.57
C GLY A 94 2.74 -11.38 6.28
N PHE A 95 3.51 -10.54 5.57
CA PHE A 95 4.58 -9.77 6.22
C PHE A 95 4.06 -8.78 7.26
N ARG A 96 4.88 -8.53 8.29
CA ARG A 96 4.65 -7.47 9.28
C ARG A 96 5.56 -6.28 9.00
N GLY A 97 4.99 -5.15 8.57
CA GLY A 97 5.73 -3.91 8.38
C GLY A 97 5.78 -3.07 9.66
N VAL A 98 6.97 -2.75 10.16
CA VAL A 98 7.16 -1.85 11.31
C VAL A 98 7.63 -0.49 10.82
N GLY A 99 6.85 0.54 11.11
CA GLY A 99 7.09 1.90 10.65
C GLY A 99 6.52 2.20 9.26
N ASN A 100 6.58 1.26 8.31
CA ASN A 100 5.94 1.31 6.99
C ASN A 100 5.75 -0.11 6.43
N GLY A 101 5.13 -0.25 5.25
CA GLY A 101 5.12 -1.49 4.47
C GLY A 101 6.46 -1.78 3.79
N LEU A 102 6.46 -2.04 2.47
CA LEU A 102 7.69 -2.39 1.74
C LEU A 102 8.69 -1.23 1.67
N PHE A 103 8.21 -0.01 1.43
CA PHE A 103 9.04 1.16 1.20
C PHE A 103 8.66 2.31 2.14
N SER A 104 9.65 2.97 2.74
CA SER A 104 9.39 4.25 3.42
C SER A 104 9.08 5.32 2.39
N ARG A 105 9.88 5.40 1.33
CA ARG A 105 9.66 6.30 0.20
C ARG A 105 9.97 5.61 -1.13
N ILE A 106 9.02 5.67 -2.06
CA ILE A 106 9.29 5.45 -3.49
C ILE A 106 9.60 6.81 -4.09
N GLU A 107 10.82 7.00 -4.54
CA GLU A 107 11.31 8.25 -5.12
C GLU A 107 10.79 8.46 -6.54
N ALA A 108 10.94 9.68 -7.06
CA ALA A 108 10.67 9.96 -8.46
C ALA A 108 11.50 9.02 -9.37
N GLY A 109 10.82 8.32 -10.28
CA GLY A 109 11.42 7.30 -11.15
C GLY A 109 11.33 5.87 -10.61
N GLY A 110 11.09 5.69 -9.31
CA GLY A 110 10.82 4.38 -8.71
C GLY A 110 9.49 3.80 -9.19
N VAL A 111 9.44 2.49 -9.40
CA VAL A 111 8.25 1.79 -9.89
C VAL A 111 7.98 0.52 -9.09
N VAL A 112 6.75 0.36 -8.62
CA VAL A 112 6.25 -0.91 -8.07
C VAL A 112 5.04 -1.33 -8.90
N LYS A 113 5.05 -2.54 -9.47
CA LYS A 113 3.98 -2.97 -10.35
C LYS A 113 3.67 -4.46 -10.33
N ASN A 114 2.49 -4.84 -10.81
CA ASN A 114 2.05 -6.23 -11.00
C ASN A 114 2.21 -7.10 -9.75
N LEU A 115 1.86 -6.57 -8.58
CA LEU A 115 2.17 -7.19 -7.30
C LEU A 115 0.89 -7.46 -6.52
N ARG A 116 0.79 -8.63 -5.91
CA ARG A 116 -0.23 -8.94 -4.91
C ARG A 116 0.36 -8.90 -3.51
N ILE A 117 -0.39 -8.34 -2.57
CA ILE A 117 -0.10 -8.44 -1.14
C ILE A 117 -1.31 -9.07 -0.46
N GLU A 118 -1.06 -10.14 0.30
CA GLU A 118 -2.09 -10.79 1.09
C GLU A 118 -1.70 -10.80 2.57
N SER A 119 -2.68 -10.56 3.44
CA SER A 119 -2.58 -10.77 4.89
C SER A 119 -1.44 -10.03 5.59
N ALA A 120 -1.01 -8.88 5.04
CA ALA A 120 0.03 -8.08 5.67
C ALA A 120 -0.51 -7.29 6.89
N SER A 121 0.38 -6.97 7.83
CA SER A 121 0.06 -6.08 8.96
C SER A 121 1.10 -4.97 9.08
N ILE A 122 0.65 -3.73 8.91
CA ILE A 122 1.51 -2.54 8.93
C ILE A 122 1.15 -1.72 10.16
N ILE A 123 2.12 -1.52 11.04
CA ILE A 123 1.96 -0.72 12.26
C ILE A 123 3.05 0.35 12.27
N GLY A 124 2.65 1.61 12.36
CA GLY A 124 3.57 2.73 12.39
C GLY A 124 2.92 3.99 12.92
N ASN A 125 3.53 5.14 12.66
CA ASN A 125 3.07 6.42 13.20
C ASN A 125 2.41 7.29 12.12
N TYR A 126 3.21 7.88 11.22
CA TYR A 126 2.74 8.81 10.19
C TYR A 126 2.98 8.25 8.79
N GLN A 127 2.06 8.53 7.87
CA GLN A 127 2.20 8.23 6.43
C GLN A 127 2.47 6.74 6.19
N LEU A 128 1.46 5.90 6.39
CA LEU A 128 1.59 4.45 6.23
C LEU A 128 0.79 3.91 5.05
N GLY A 129 1.39 2.95 4.36
CA GLY A 129 0.73 2.03 3.46
C GLY A 129 1.53 0.75 3.29
N ALA A 130 0.88 -0.31 2.78
CA ALA A 130 1.50 -1.61 2.60
C ALA A 130 2.57 -1.59 1.50
N ILE A 131 2.42 -0.75 0.47
CA ILE A 131 3.45 -0.56 -0.55
C ILE A 131 4.42 0.53 -0.10
N ALA A 132 3.94 1.74 0.19
CA ALA A 132 4.81 2.86 0.49
C ALA A 132 4.27 3.74 1.62
N GLY A 133 5.15 4.28 2.46
CA GLY A 133 4.79 5.41 3.30
C GLY A 133 4.51 6.65 2.45
N GLN A 134 5.47 6.99 1.59
CA GLN A 134 5.38 8.09 0.63
C GLN A 134 5.64 7.63 -0.80
N ASN A 135 4.75 7.94 -1.73
CA ASN A 135 4.92 7.68 -3.16
C ASN A 135 5.15 8.96 -3.94
N TYR A 136 6.35 9.12 -4.51
CA TYR A 136 6.71 10.12 -5.52
C TYR A 136 6.93 9.48 -6.90
N GLY A 137 6.99 8.14 -6.96
CA GLY A 137 7.15 7.36 -8.18
C GLY A 137 5.82 6.86 -8.76
N THR A 138 5.81 5.61 -9.22
CA THR A 138 4.64 4.96 -9.81
C THR A 138 4.32 3.64 -9.10
N ILE A 139 3.08 3.49 -8.66
CA ILE A 139 2.50 2.22 -8.22
C ILE A 139 1.42 1.84 -9.23
N ASP A 140 1.55 0.68 -9.88
CA ASP A 140 0.70 0.29 -11.01
C ASP A 140 0.28 -1.18 -10.95
N ASN A 141 -1.01 -1.47 -11.12
CA ASN A 141 -1.50 -2.86 -11.12
C ASN A 141 -1.11 -3.62 -9.84
N VAL A 142 -1.45 -3.03 -8.70
CA VAL A 142 -1.25 -3.65 -7.38
C VAL A 142 -2.59 -4.05 -6.78
N GLU A 143 -2.62 -5.23 -6.18
CA GLU A 143 -3.77 -5.79 -5.49
C GLU A 143 -3.42 -6.08 -4.04
N ILE A 144 -4.26 -5.63 -3.11
CA ILE A 144 -4.03 -5.85 -1.67
C ILE A 144 -5.28 -6.47 -1.05
N GLN A 145 -5.12 -7.57 -0.32
CA GLN A 145 -6.21 -8.25 0.37
C GLN A 145 -5.84 -8.67 1.80
N GLY A 146 -6.85 -8.80 2.68
CA GLY A 146 -6.69 -9.25 4.06
C GLY A 146 -5.73 -8.42 4.92
N THR A 147 -5.41 -7.20 4.48
CA THR A 147 -4.30 -6.41 5.03
C THR A 147 -4.79 -5.36 6.02
N SER A 148 -4.07 -5.21 7.13
CA SER A 148 -4.32 -4.17 8.14
C SER A 148 -3.23 -3.10 8.12
N VAL A 149 -3.63 -1.82 8.15
CA VAL A 149 -2.72 -0.67 8.27
C VAL A 149 -3.20 0.20 9.42
N THR A 150 -2.40 0.28 10.48
CA THR A 150 -2.73 1.02 11.71
C THR A 150 -1.66 2.06 12.04
N GLY A 151 -2.07 3.31 12.21
CA GLY A 151 -1.18 4.38 12.67
C GLY A 151 -1.94 5.58 13.21
N LEU A 152 -1.27 6.72 13.32
CA LEU A 152 -1.82 7.94 13.92
C LEU A 152 -1.97 9.10 12.93
N GLY A 153 -1.26 9.07 11.80
CA GLY A 153 -1.22 10.16 10.82
C GLY A 153 -2.05 9.90 9.56
N SER A 154 -1.48 10.22 8.40
CA SER A 154 -2.09 9.96 7.10
C SER A 154 -1.95 8.49 6.70
N ILE A 155 -3.05 7.73 6.68
CA ILE A 155 -3.00 6.29 6.46
C ILE A 155 -3.85 5.91 5.24
N GLY A 156 -3.29 5.07 4.38
CA GLY A 156 -4.07 4.35 3.39
C GLY A 156 -3.46 3.00 3.06
N THR A 157 -4.24 2.12 2.42
CA THR A 157 -3.79 0.75 2.23
C THR A 157 -2.61 0.63 1.28
N ILE A 158 -2.59 1.39 0.18
CA ILE A 158 -1.48 1.40 -0.77
C ILE A 158 -0.38 2.33 -0.29
N ALA A 159 -0.73 3.58 0.03
CA ALA A 159 0.24 4.57 0.48
C ALA A 159 -0.30 5.54 1.53
N GLY A 160 0.55 5.99 2.44
CA GLY A 160 0.17 7.04 3.39
C GLY A 160 0.03 8.40 2.73
N TYR A 161 1.00 8.73 1.87
CA TYR A 161 1.06 9.99 1.13
C TYR A 161 1.42 9.73 -0.33
N ASN A 162 0.69 10.34 -1.25
CA ASN A 162 0.92 10.22 -2.69
C ASN A 162 1.15 11.59 -3.34
N ASN A 163 2.35 11.82 -3.87
CA ASN A 163 2.70 12.92 -4.77
C ASN A 163 3.07 12.42 -6.19
N GLY A 164 3.11 11.10 -6.38
CA GLY A 164 3.36 10.43 -7.66
C GLY A 164 2.08 9.89 -8.31
N ILE A 165 2.17 8.70 -8.91
CA ILE A 165 1.07 8.05 -9.62
C ILE A 165 0.71 6.73 -8.93
N ILE A 166 -0.57 6.54 -8.65
CA ILE A 166 -1.16 5.24 -8.30
C ILE A 166 -2.24 4.96 -9.33
N ARG A 167 -2.15 3.82 -10.02
CA ARG A 167 -3.14 3.48 -11.05
C ARG A 167 -3.40 2.00 -11.20
N ASN A 168 -4.57 1.65 -11.70
CA ASN A 168 -4.97 0.26 -11.98
C ASN A 168 -4.88 -0.65 -10.74
N SER A 169 -4.98 -0.08 -9.55
CA SER A 169 -4.73 -0.81 -8.30
C SER A 169 -6.00 -0.92 -7.48
N ARG A 170 -6.15 -2.02 -6.74
CA ARG A 170 -7.36 -2.31 -5.98
C ARG A 170 -7.09 -2.89 -4.60
N THR A 171 -8.03 -2.65 -3.70
CA THR A 171 -8.07 -3.33 -2.40
C THR A 171 -9.29 -4.26 -2.34
N LEU A 172 -9.05 -5.52 -2.00
CA LEU A 172 -10.03 -6.58 -1.90
C LEU A 172 -10.22 -6.98 -0.44
N TYR A 173 -11.33 -7.64 -0.14
CA TYR A 173 -11.62 -8.41 1.08
C TYR A 173 -10.89 -7.97 2.37
N TYR A 174 -11.65 -7.37 3.31
CA TYR A 174 -11.20 -7.19 4.69
C TYR A 174 -9.88 -6.43 4.82
N VAL A 175 -9.83 -5.25 4.22
CA VAL A 175 -8.74 -4.30 4.43
C VAL A 175 -9.15 -3.31 5.50
N TRP A 176 -8.30 -3.13 6.51
CA TRP A 176 -8.58 -2.21 7.62
C TRP A 176 -7.57 -1.08 7.64
N VAL A 177 -8.08 0.15 7.60
CA VAL A 177 -7.31 1.37 7.86
C VAL A 177 -7.78 1.92 9.19
N THR A 178 -6.89 1.99 10.17
CA THR A 178 -7.16 2.59 11.48
C THR A 178 -6.23 3.77 11.69
N THR A 179 -6.79 4.96 11.90
CA THR A 179 -6.02 6.19 12.10
C THR A 179 -6.63 7.09 13.19
N ALA A 180 -5.80 7.94 13.78
CA ALA A 180 -6.20 9.06 14.64
C ALA A 180 -6.10 10.41 13.89
N SER A 181 -6.16 10.38 12.56
CA SER A 181 -6.16 11.59 11.74
C SER A 181 -6.78 11.33 10.36
N VAL A 182 -5.99 11.36 9.28
CA VAL A 182 -6.44 11.30 7.89
C VAL A 182 -6.39 9.86 7.40
N GLY A 183 -7.52 9.33 6.93
CA GLY A 183 -7.65 7.93 6.51
C GLY A 183 -8.29 7.80 5.14
N GLY A 184 -7.71 6.99 4.25
CA GLY A 184 -8.38 6.62 3.02
C GLY A 184 -8.14 5.18 2.60
N GLY A 185 -9.12 4.59 1.90
CA GLY A 185 -9.05 3.19 1.52
C GLY A 185 -7.95 2.85 0.50
N ILE A 186 -7.43 3.84 -0.25
CA ILE A 186 -6.27 3.68 -1.13
C ILE A 186 -5.08 4.49 -0.59
N VAL A 187 -5.28 5.78 -0.33
CA VAL A 187 -4.26 6.65 0.28
C VAL A 187 -4.79 7.47 1.44
N GLY A 188 -3.93 7.89 2.36
CA GLY A 188 -4.31 8.92 3.32
C GLY A 188 -4.42 10.29 2.66
N THR A 189 -3.31 10.81 2.13
CA THR A 189 -3.24 12.12 1.46
C THR A 189 -2.82 11.95 0.00
N ASN A 190 -3.61 12.47 -0.93
CA ASN A 190 -3.24 12.65 -2.33
C ASN A 190 -2.87 14.12 -2.59
N ASP A 191 -1.58 14.42 -2.66
CA ASP A 191 -1.07 15.79 -2.72
C ASP A 191 -1.13 16.39 -4.14
N VAL A 192 -0.73 17.65 -4.30
CA VAL A 192 -0.92 18.47 -5.51
C VAL A 192 -0.49 17.82 -6.83
N ASN A 193 0.57 17.02 -6.83
CA ASN A 193 1.05 16.28 -8.01
C ASN A 193 0.47 14.87 -8.10
N GLY A 194 -0.12 14.38 -7.01
CA GLY A 194 -0.66 13.05 -6.86
C GLY A 194 -1.78 12.73 -7.85
N VAL A 195 -1.66 11.57 -8.49
CA VAL A 195 -2.68 11.02 -9.38
C VAL A 195 -3.12 9.67 -8.87
N ILE A 196 -4.42 9.51 -8.64
CA ILE A 196 -5.09 8.23 -8.45
C ILE A 196 -6.00 8.01 -9.65
N LYS A 197 -5.76 6.92 -10.39
CA LYS A 197 -6.50 6.61 -11.62
C LYS A 197 -6.93 5.15 -11.66
N ASN A 198 -8.19 4.86 -11.99
CA ASN A 198 -8.61 3.47 -12.22
C ASN A 198 -8.29 2.60 -11.00
N CYS A 199 -8.68 3.09 -9.83
CA CYS A 199 -8.44 2.42 -8.55
C CYS A 199 -9.76 2.11 -7.86
N SER A 200 -9.84 0.98 -7.18
CA SER A 200 -11.06 0.59 -6.48
C SER A 200 -10.82 0.01 -5.09
N THR A 201 -11.76 0.24 -4.18
CA THR A 201 -11.87 -0.51 -2.94
C THR A 201 -13.13 -1.36 -3.00
N GLU A 202 -13.08 -2.65 -2.65
CA GLU A 202 -14.28 -3.50 -2.67
C GLU A 202 -14.93 -3.66 -1.29
N LYS A 203 -14.13 -3.96 -0.28
CA LYS A 203 -14.60 -4.16 1.11
C LYS A 203 -13.63 -3.54 2.12
N ALA A 204 -13.16 -2.33 1.84
CA ALA A 204 -12.30 -1.60 2.75
C ALA A 204 -13.12 -1.09 3.95
N SER A 205 -12.56 -1.23 5.15
CA SER A 205 -13.05 -0.63 6.38
C SER A 205 -12.09 0.47 6.80
N VAL A 206 -12.51 1.72 6.67
CA VAL A 206 -11.72 2.89 7.06
C VAL A 206 -12.27 3.43 8.38
N THR A 207 -11.45 3.47 9.42
CA THR A 207 -11.83 3.96 10.75
C THR A 207 -10.87 5.08 11.18
N GLY A 208 -11.41 6.21 11.61
CA GLY A 208 -10.60 7.29 12.20
C GLY A 208 -11.40 8.49 12.67
N ASP A 209 -10.74 9.60 12.97
CA ASP A 209 -11.33 10.69 13.77
C ASP A 209 -11.27 12.09 13.12
N SER A 210 -10.80 12.21 11.88
CA SER A 210 -10.67 13.50 11.19
C SER A 210 -11.16 13.47 9.74
N HIS A 211 -10.27 13.29 8.74
CA HIS A 211 -10.66 13.30 7.33
C HIS A 211 -10.65 11.88 6.78
N LEU A 212 -11.84 11.35 6.49
CA LEU A 212 -12.00 9.96 6.06
C LEU A 212 -12.62 9.87 4.67
N GLY A 213 -12.02 9.07 3.80
CA GLY A 213 -12.57 8.78 2.48
C GLY A 213 -12.43 7.34 2.02
N GLY A 214 -13.33 6.89 1.15
CA GLY A 214 -13.21 5.54 0.57
C GLY A 214 -11.98 5.39 -0.33
N ILE A 215 -11.56 6.46 -1.03
CA ILE A 215 -10.32 6.47 -1.81
C ILE A 215 -9.19 7.22 -1.09
N ALA A 216 -9.45 8.46 -0.66
CA ALA A 216 -8.46 9.33 -0.02
C ALA A 216 -9.04 10.07 1.19
N GLY A 217 -8.29 10.26 2.27
CA GLY A 217 -8.74 11.15 3.35
C GLY A 217 -8.70 12.61 2.90
N ASP A 218 -7.54 13.04 2.40
CA ASP A 218 -7.32 14.38 1.82
C ASP A 218 -6.95 14.31 0.35
N ASN A 219 -7.51 15.21 -0.46
CA ASN A 219 -7.14 15.34 -1.88
C ASN A 219 -6.85 16.79 -2.28
N SER A 220 -5.60 17.06 -2.64
CA SER A 220 -5.15 18.26 -3.37
C SER A 220 -4.77 17.94 -4.83
N GLY A 221 -4.63 16.66 -5.17
CA GLY A 221 -4.30 16.16 -6.49
C GLY A 221 -5.51 15.75 -7.34
N LYS A 222 -5.33 14.70 -8.15
CA LYS A 222 -6.35 14.18 -9.08
C LYS A 222 -6.79 12.77 -8.68
N ILE A 223 -8.10 12.58 -8.52
CA ILE A 223 -8.75 11.28 -8.45
C ILE A 223 -9.64 11.14 -9.69
N LYS A 224 -9.48 10.06 -10.45
CA LYS A 224 -10.29 9.84 -11.65
C LYS A 224 -10.58 8.37 -11.92
N GLU A 225 -11.77 8.09 -12.43
CA GLU A 225 -12.15 6.72 -12.84
C GLU A 225 -11.99 5.74 -11.68
N SER A 226 -12.36 6.16 -10.47
CA SER A 226 -12.11 5.39 -9.23
C SER A 226 -13.40 5.11 -8.49
N THR A 227 -13.49 3.93 -7.88
CA THR A 227 -14.70 3.47 -7.21
C THR A 227 -14.43 3.04 -5.78
N ALA A 228 -15.17 3.59 -4.83
CA ALA A 228 -15.08 3.19 -3.43
C ALA A 228 -16.27 2.34 -3.02
N TYR A 229 -16.00 1.17 -2.45
CA TYR A 229 -16.96 0.36 -1.69
C TYR A 229 -16.40 0.05 -0.30
N GLY A 230 -17.27 -0.36 0.60
CA GLY A 230 -16.92 -0.76 1.96
C GLY A 230 -17.59 0.11 3.02
N VAL A 231 -16.96 0.24 4.18
CA VAL A 231 -17.51 0.95 5.34
C VAL A 231 -16.53 2.01 5.81
N ILE A 232 -17.02 3.21 6.10
CA ILE A 232 -16.24 4.29 6.69
C ILE A 232 -16.82 4.59 8.07
N ASN A 233 -16.05 4.35 9.13
CA ASN A 233 -16.45 4.55 10.52
C ASN A 233 -15.73 5.76 11.11
N SER A 234 -16.43 6.88 11.23
CA SER A 234 -15.90 8.01 12.00
C SER A 234 -16.08 7.78 13.49
N SER A 235 -14.99 7.95 14.24
CA SER A 235 -14.96 7.94 15.70
C SER A 235 -14.79 9.34 16.30
N SER A 236 -14.78 10.39 15.46
CA SER A 236 -14.51 11.75 15.90
C SER A 236 -15.47 12.23 16.99
N THR A 237 -14.99 13.05 17.91
CA THR A 237 -15.81 13.76 18.89
C THR A 237 -15.96 15.25 18.55
N GLY A 238 -15.28 15.71 17.49
CA GLY A 238 -15.28 17.08 16.99
C GLY A 238 -15.71 17.17 15.52
N PRO A 239 -15.50 18.32 14.86
CA PRO A 239 -15.78 18.44 13.43
C PRO A 239 -14.84 17.56 12.62
N ALA A 240 -15.40 16.58 11.91
CA ALA A 240 -14.72 15.70 10.97
C ALA A 240 -15.30 15.86 9.55
N TYR A 241 -14.51 15.48 8.54
CA TYR A 241 -14.92 15.48 7.14
C TYR A 241 -14.91 14.05 6.62
N VAL A 242 -16.10 13.50 6.36
CA VAL A 242 -16.26 12.10 5.99
C VAL A 242 -16.96 12.03 4.65
N GLY A 243 -16.33 11.38 3.66
CA GLY A 243 -16.99 11.22 2.37
C GLY A 243 -16.73 9.92 1.66
N GLY A 244 -17.66 9.52 0.80
CA GLY A 244 -17.58 8.22 0.14
C GLY A 244 -16.34 8.06 -0.75
N ILE A 245 -15.91 9.12 -1.45
CA ILE A 245 -14.64 9.13 -2.20
C ILE A 245 -13.53 9.79 -1.38
N VAL A 246 -13.79 11.00 -0.88
CA VAL A 246 -12.79 11.79 -0.14
C VAL A 246 -13.37 12.39 1.14
N GLY A 247 -12.56 12.51 2.19
CA GLY A 247 -12.95 13.32 3.35
C GLY A 247 -12.99 14.79 2.97
N TYR A 248 -11.84 15.34 2.59
CA TYR A 248 -11.70 16.74 2.20
C TYR A 248 -11.00 16.91 0.83
N ASN A 249 -11.75 17.45 -0.14
CA ASN A 249 -11.21 17.89 -1.42
C ASN A 249 -10.72 19.34 -1.32
N ASN A 250 -9.41 19.53 -1.19
CA ASN A 250 -8.76 20.82 -1.01
C ASN A 250 -8.77 21.69 -2.28
N LEU A 251 -8.36 22.95 -2.11
CA LEU A 251 -8.12 23.87 -3.23
C LEU A 251 -7.07 23.28 -4.18
N GLY A 252 -7.46 23.02 -5.43
CA GLY A 252 -6.64 22.34 -6.45
C GLY A 252 -7.03 20.87 -6.69
N GLY A 253 -7.70 20.26 -5.72
CA GLY A 253 -8.22 18.90 -5.77
C GLY A 253 -9.26 18.70 -6.89
N LYS A 254 -9.11 17.63 -7.67
CA LYS A 254 -9.99 17.29 -8.79
C LYS A 254 -10.47 15.86 -8.68
N ILE A 255 -11.79 15.68 -8.63
CA ILE A 255 -12.46 14.37 -8.65
C ILE A 255 -13.28 14.27 -9.93
N ARG A 256 -13.07 13.21 -10.72
CA ARG A 256 -13.78 13.03 -11.99
C ARG A 256 -14.15 11.59 -12.28
N LYS A 257 -15.38 11.33 -12.71
CA LYS A 257 -15.80 9.97 -13.12
C LYS A 257 -15.55 8.95 -12.00
N SER A 258 -15.90 9.31 -10.77
CA SER A 258 -15.64 8.49 -9.59
C SER A 258 -16.92 8.25 -8.84
N GLU A 259 -17.06 7.03 -8.33
CA GLU A 259 -18.30 6.57 -7.71
C GLU A 259 -18.05 5.99 -6.33
N ALA A 260 -18.90 6.32 -5.36
CA ALA A 260 -18.84 5.71 -4.05
C ALA A 260 -20.14 4.94 -3.77
N ASN A 261 -20.00 3.74 -3.23
CA ASN A 261 -21.08 2.94 -2.68
C ASN A 261 -20.58 2.34 -1.35
N SER A 262 -20.17 3.25 -0.46
CA SER A 262 -19.72 2.95 0.89
C SER A 262 -20.80 3.31 1.90
N SER A 263 -20.99 2.49 2.92
CA SER A 263 -21.78 2.85 4.10
C SER A 263 -20.94 3.74 5.00
N ILE A 264 -21.48 4.90 5.37
CA ILE A 264 -20.78 5.88 6.20
C ILE A 264 -21.46 5.97 7.55
N ASN A 265 -20.69 5.63 8.54
CA ASN A 265 -21.00 5.55 9.95
C ASN A 265 -20.43 6.84 10.59
N TYR A 266 -21.29 7.68 11.18
CA TYR A 266 -20.90 9.05 11.60
C TYR A 266 -21.66 9.61 12.81
N ARG A 267 -21.06 10.62 13.48
CA ARG A 267 -21.69 11.37 14.59
C ARG A 267 -22.31 12.71 14.14
N SER A 268 -23.22 13.25 14.95
CA SER A 268 -24.03 14.43 14.61
C SER A 268 -23.28 15.75 14.31
N ASN A 269 -22.01 15.89 14.73
CA ASN A 269 -21.23 17.12 14.57
C ASN A 269 -20.27 17.09 13.35
N GLU A 270 -20.41 16.11 12.47
CA GLU A 270 -19.51 15.86 11.34
C GLU A 270 -20.11 16.34 10.02
N PHE A 271 -19.25 16.72 9.07
CA PHE A 271 -19.69 17.01 7.70
C PHE A 271 -19.53 15.77 6.85
N VAL A 272 -20.67 15.22 6.45
CA VAL A 272 -20.73 13.91 5.80
C VAL A 272 -21.42 14.02 4.45
N GLY A 273 -20.82 13.41 3.43
CA GLY A 273 -21.43 13.34 2.10
C GLY A 273 -21.02 12.11 1.32
N LEU A 274 -21.93 11.58 0.51
CA LEU A 274 -21.70 10.33 -0.21
C LEU A 274 -20.57 10.40 -1.25
N VAL A 275 -20.07 11.59 -1.60
CA VAL A 275 -18.86 11.76 -2.43
C VAL A 275 -17.74 12.41 -1.63
N TYR A 276 -18.03 13.52 -0.95
CA TYR A 276 -17.07 14.27 -0.15
C TYR A 276 -17.68 14.73 1.17
N GLY A 277 -16.87 14.86 2.23
CA GLY A 277 -17.27 15.55 3.46
C GLY A 277 -17.19 17.07 3.32
N LYS A 278 -16.08 17.57 2.78
CA LYS A 278 -15.89 18.98 2.39
C LYS A 278 -15.27 19.10 1.00
N ASN A 279 -15.69 20.10 0.23
CA ASN A 279 -15.14 20.38 -1.10
C ASN A 279 -14.85 21.86 -1.34
N ASP A 280 -13.56 22.17 -1.48
CA ASP A 280 -13.03 23.47 -1.95
C ASP A 280 -12.42 23.36 -3.38
N GLY A 281 -12.40 22.14 -3.93
CA GLY A 281 -11.91 21.83 -5.28
C GLY A 281 -13.02 21.60 -6.32
N ILE A 282 -12.70 20.83 -7.36
CA ILE A 282 -13.59 20.52 -8.48
C ILE A 282 -14.04 19.06 -8.42
N VAL A 283 -15.35 18.83 -8.44
CA VAL A 283 -15.97 17.51 -8.62
C VAL A 283 -16.81 17.52 -9.89
N LYS A 284 -16.62 16.55 -10.79
CA LYS A 284 -17.38 16.45 -12.05
C LYS A 284 -17.68 15.00 -12.39
N GLN A 285 -18.92 14.71 -12.81
CA GLN A 285 -19.31 13.36 -13.23
C GLN A 285 -19.01 12.31 -12.15
N SER A 286 -19.25 12.66 -10.89
CA SER A 286 -19.00 11.77 -9.74
C SER A 286 -20.26 11.65 -8.92
N ALA A 287 -20.52 10.47 -8.38
CA ALA A 287 -21.75 10.13 -7.70
C ALA A 287 -21.48 9.27 -6.46
N GLY A 288 -22.38 9.36 -5.49
CA GLY A 288 -22.37 8.53 -4.30
C GLY A 288 -23.73 7.88 -4.13
N TYR A 289 -23.75 6.57 -3.89
CA TYR A 289 -24.95 5.72 -3.84
C TYR A 289 -25.09 4.95 -2.52
N GLY A 290 -24.11 5.09 -1.62
CA GLY A 290 -24.11 4.40 -0.32
C GLY A 290 -25.07 4.99 0.70
N GLU A 291 -24.99 4.50 1.93
CA GLU A 291 -25.87 4.90 3.03
C GLU A 291 -25.15 5.80 4.03
N LEU A 292 -25.87 6.76 4.61
CA LEU A 292 -25.41 7.56 5.74
C LEU A 292 -26.13 7.06 7.00
N LEU A 293 -25.36 6.49 7.91
CA LEU A 293 -25.82 5.82 9.12
C LEU A 293 -25.37 6.63 10.35
N PRO A 294 -26.24 7.49 10.90
CA PRO A 294 -25.93 8.20 12.14
C PRO A 294 -25.98 7.24 13.33
N TYR A 295 -25.11 7.46 14.31
CA TYR A 295 -25.15 6.79 15.62
C TYR A 295 -24.95 7.73 16.80
#